data_AF-A0A1M5JTV0-F1
#
_entry.id   AF-A0A1M5JTV0-F1
#
_cell.length_a   1.000
_cell.length_b   1.000
_cell.length_c   1.000
_cell.angle_alpha   90.00
_cell.angle_beta   90.00
_cell.angle_gamma   90.00
#
_symmetry.space_group_name_H-M   'P 1'
#
loop_
_entity.id
_entity.type
_entity.pdbx_description
1 polymer ?
#
loop_
_entity_poly.entity_id
_entity_poly.type
_entity_poly.pdbx_seq_one_letter_code
_entity_poly.pdbx_strand_id
1 'polypeptide(L)'
;MKGKLIYFLPLAFMVFSCEDKKLQQEHKIDLFADRREVGRAYVMKPQECFDGSDMVVSSSNIKLIDQSSGRGKPIFIYRVQSGKLLKTTRDSIVIFPFQFLANKELRFRKDSTAYIYLKKLNGYRFIAKEMGLKYQWLKAAPVYSVKKEN
;
A
#
# COMPACT_ATOMS: atom_id res chain seq x y z
N MET A 1 -25.45 80.85 -50.06
CA MET A 1 -26.44 80.95 -48.96
C MET A 1 -26.21 79.75 -48.04
N LYS A 2 -25.73 79.97 -46.80
CA LYS A 2 -26.44 79.66 -45.53
C LYS A 2 -27.07 78.24 -45.53
N GLY A 3 -26.64 77.24 -44.77
CA GLY A 3 -25.82 77.16 -43.56
C GLY A 3 -26.57 76.45 -42.45
N LYS A 4 -25.89 75.51 -41.76
CA LYS A 4 -26.25 74.82 -40.49
C LYS A 4 -27.26 73.66 -40.63
N LEU A 5 -27.20 72.56 -39.88
CA LEU A 5 -26.41 72.18 -38.71
C LEU A 5 -26.49 70.64 -38.58
N ILE A 6 -25.36 69.99 -38.25
CA ILE A 6 -25.21 68.89 -37.28
C ILE A 6 -26.29 67.77 -37.27
N TYR A 7 -25.90 66.57 -37.70
CA TYR A 7 -26.42 65.33 -37.12
C TYR A 7 -25.27 64.58 -36.45
N PHE A 8 -25.22 64.74 -35.13
CA PHE A 8 -24.39 63.96 -34.23
C PHE A 8 -24.79 62.49 -34.31
N LEU A 9 -23.77 61.63 -34.45
CA LEU A 9 -23.62 60.40 -33.68
C LEU A 9 -24.46 59.18 -34.12
N PRO A 10 -23.86 58.21 -34.84
CA PRO A 10 -24.37 56.84 -34.86
C PRO A 10 -23.98 56.18 -33.53
N LEU A 11 -24.68 56.52 -32.44
CA LEU A 11 -24.55 55.86 -31.13
C LEU A 11 -25.53 54.68 -30.96
N ALA A 12 -26.02 54.11 -32.05
CA ALA A 12 -27.13 53.15 -32.01
C ALA A 12 -26.76 51.74 -32.47
N PHE A 13 -25.48 51.43 -32.72
CA PHE A 13 -25.07 50.10 -33.24
C PHE A 13 -23.98 49.39 -32.44
N MET A 14 -23.83 49.71 -31.14
CA MET A 14 -22.87 49.01 -30.28
C MET A 14 -23.51 48.32 -29.06
N VAL A 15 -24.71 47.73 -29.24
CA VAL A 15 -25.37 46.96 -28.18
C VAL A 15 -26.08 45.71 -28.72
N PHE A 16 -25.35 44.86 -29.44
CA PHE A 16 -25.67 43.43 -29.54
C PHE A 16 -24.42 42.70 -28.99
N SER A 17 -24.26 42.71 -27.67
CA SER A 17 -24.54 41.55 -26.81
C SER A 17 -23.84 40.29 -27.30
N CYS A 18 -22.53 40.22 -27.02
CA CYS A 18 -21.82 38.95 -26.90
C CYS A 18 -22.42 38.23 -25.69
N GLU A 19 -23.40 37.37 -25.91
CA GLU A 19 -23.74 36.35 -24.94
C GLU A 19 -22.57 35.37 -24.88
N ASP A 20 -21.66 35.62 -23.94
CA ASP A 20 -20.74 34.60 -23.46
C ASP A 20 -21.58 33.42 -22.98
N LYS A 21 -21.72 32.41 -23.85
CA LYS A 21 -22.28 31.12 -23.50
C LYS A 21 -21.41 30.60 -22.37
N LYS A 22 -21.91 30.75 -21.13
CA LYS A 22 -21.30 30.16 -19.94
C LYS A 22 -21.02 28.70 -20.28
N LEU A 23 -19.74 28.36 -20.39
CA LEU A 23 -19.27 26.98 -20.51
C LEU A 23 -20.08 26.19 -19.50
N GLN A 24 -20.88 25.23 -20.01
CA GLN A 24 -21.73 24.38 -19.20
C GLN A 24 -20.92 23.96 -17.98
N GLN A 25 -21.44 24.24 -16.79
CA GLN A 25 -20.88 23.70 -15.55
C GLN A 25 -20.53 22.23 -15.82
N GLU A 26 -19.25 21.89 -15.75
CA GLU A 26 -18.78 20.51 -15.83
C GLU A 26 -19.55 19.73 -14.77
N HIS A 27 -20.64 19.08 -15.18
CA HIS A 27 -21.34 18.12 -14.36
C HIS A 27 -20.37 16.95 -14.26
N LYS A 28 -19.54 16.97 -13.22
CA LYS A 28 -18.64 15.89 -12.84
C LYS A 28 -19.49 14.77 -12.23
N ILE A 29 -20.41 14.24 -13.02
CA ILE A 29 -21.20 13.07 -12.68
C ILE A 29 -20.19 11.93 -12.71
N ASP A 30 -19.77 11.50 -11.53
CA ASP A 30 -18.92 10.34 -11.38
C ASP A 30 -19.76 9.09 -11.65
N LEU A 31 -19.79 8.68 -12.92
CA LEU A 31 -20.48 7.48 -13.42
C LEU A 31 -19.94 6.17 -12.81
N PHE A 32 -18.90 6.25 -11.98
CA PHE A 32 -18.26 5.12 -11.33
C PHE A 32 -18.34 5.19 -9.80
N ALA A 33 -19.14 6.10 -9.22
CA ALA A 33 -19.36 6.17 -7.78
C ALA A 33 -19.74 4.81 -7.17
N ASP A 34 -20.65 4.08 -7.84
CA ASP A 34 -21.14 2.77 -7.41
C ASP A 34 -20.21 1.61 -7.76
N ARG A 35 -19.23 1.84 -8.65
CA ARG A 35 -18.23 0.84 -9.08
C ARG A 35 -16.89 0.96 -8.38
N ARG A 36 -16.79 1.79 -7.34
CA ARG A 36 -15.67 1.75 -6.41
C ARG A 36 -15.81 0.53 -5.50
N GLU A 37 -15.76 -0.66 -6.06
CA GLU A 37 -15.43 -1.83 -5.28
C GLU A 37 -14.03 -1.60 -4.72
N VAL A 38 -13.97 -1.16 -3.47
CA VAL A 38 -12.74 -1.12 -2.69
C VAL A 38 -12.23 -2.54 -2.72
N GLY A 39 -11.25 -2.82 -3.58
CA GLY A 39 -10.60 -4.11 -3.69
C GLY A 39 -9.96 -4.45 -2.35
N ARG A 40 -10.75 -5.01 -1.43
CA ARG A 40 -10.28 -5.42 -0.12
C ARG A 40 -9.36 -6.59 -0.39
N ALA A 41 -8.05 -6.34 -0.35
CA ALA A 41 -7.06 -7.40 -0.44
C ALA A 41 -7.40 -8.45 0.62
N TYR A 42 -7.63 -9.68 0.18
CA TYR A 42 -7.99 -10.78 1.07
C TYR A 42 -6.94 -10.92 2.18
N VAL A 43 -7.41 -10.89 3.43
CA VAL A 43 -6.59 -11.09 4.63
C VAL A 43 -6.87 -12.50 5.13
N MET A 44 -5.84 -13.34 5.14
CA MET A 44 -5.96 -14.72 5.62
C MET A 44 -6.30 -14.75 7.11
N LYS A 45 -7.13 -15.72 7.50
CA LYS A 45 -7.41 -15.99 8.92
C LYS A 45 -6.13 -16.51 9.60
N PRO A 46 -5.99 -16.36 10.93
CA PRO A 46 -4.80 -16.85 11.64
C PRO A 46 -4.52 -18.35 11.42
N GLN A 47 -5.56 -19.18 11.34
CA GLN A 47 -5.43 -20.61 11.09
C GLN A 47 -4.86 -20.88 9.68
N GLU A 48 -5.42 -20.23 8.66
CA GLU A 48 -4.94 -20.33 7.27
C GLU A 48 -3.49 -19.83 7.14
N CYS A 49 -3.13 -18.77 7.88
CA CYS A 49 -1.75 -18.29 7.95
C CYS A 49 -0.83 -19.32 8.59
N PHE A 50 -1.28 -19.96 9.66
CA PHE A 50 -0.52 -20.98 10.37
C PHE A 50 -0.28 -22.20 9.47
N ASP A 51 -1.31 -22.66 8.76
CA ASP A 51 -1.24 -23.81 7.86
C ASP A 51 -0.37 -23.51 6.63
N GLY A 52 -0.54 -22.33 6.01
CA GLY A 52 0.22 -21.90 4.83
C GLY A 52 1.66 -21.44 5.09
N SER A 53 2.08 -21.35 6.35
CA SER A 53 3.45 -20.98 6.74
C SER A 53 4.34 -22.20 6.94
N ASP A 54 5.57 -22.11 6.47
CA ASP A 54 6.63 -23.08 6.76
C ASP A 54 7.20 -22.85 8.18
N MET A 55 7.18 -21.59 8.64
CA MET A 55 7.67 -21.20 9.95
C MET A 55 6.77 -20.13 10.57
N VAL A 56 6.47 -20.28 11.86
CA VAL A 56 5.70 -19.30 12.63
C VAL A 56 6.47 -18.95 13.90
N VAL A 57 6.74 -17.66 14.08
CA VAL A 57 7.48 -17.14 15.24
C VAL A 57 6.65 -16.06 15.91
N SER A 58 6.49 -16.13 17.23
CA SER A 58 5.97 -15.01 18.03
C SER A 58 7.14 -14.19 18.57
N SER A 59 7.19 -12.90 18.25
CA SER A 59 8.24 -12.00 18.71
C SER A 59 7.70 -10.58 18.89
N SER A 60 8.23 -9.89 19.90
CA SER A 60 8.07 -8.44 20.09
C SER A 60 9.27 -7.63 19.60
N ASN A 61 10.41 -8.28 19.32
CA ASN A 61 11.67 -7.61 18.98
C ASN A 61 12.01 -7.80 17.50
N ILE A 62 11.33 -7.02 16.68
CA ILE A 62 11.45 -7.00 15.22
C ILE A 62 11.90 -5.61 14.78
N LYS A 63 12.96 -5.53 13.99
CA LYS A 63 13.50 -4.26 13.48
C LYS A 63 13.60 -4.31 11.96
N LEU A 64 13.18 -3.23 11.30
CA LEU A 64 13.49 -3.00 9.88
C LEU A 64 14.99 -2.68 9.78
N ILE A 65 15.72 -3.43 8.97
CA ILE A 65 17.17 -3.25 8.78
C ILE A 65 17.49 -2.60 7.44
N ASP A 66 16.72 -2.89 6.41
CA ASP A 66 16.95 -2.35 5.08
C ASP A 66 15.62 -2.26 4.30
N GLN A 67 15.55 -1.30 3.38
CA GLN A 67 14.42 -1.13 2.47
C GLN A 67 14.90 -0.66 1.11
N SER A 68 14.31 -1.22 0.06
CA SER A 68 14.53 -0.80 -1.32
C SER A 68 13.19 -0.41 -1.92
N SER A 69 13.03 0.88 -2.27
CA SER A 69 11.80 1.46 -2.82
C SER A 69 12.02 2.16 -4.17
N GLY A 70 13.10 1.79 -4.88
CA GLY A 70 13.48 2.40 -6.16
C GLY A 70 12.86 1.72 -7.38
N ARG A 71 13.70 1.28 -8.32
CA ARG A 71 13.25 0.60 -9.55
C ARG A 71 12.76 -0.82 -9.22
N GLY A 72 11.46 -1.08 -9.41
CA GLY A 72 10.86 -2.40 -9.27
C GLY A 72 9.94 -2.54 -8.06
N LYS A 73 9.71 -3.78 -7.63
CA LYS A 73 8.83 -4.07 -6.47
C LYS A 73 9.54 -3.67 -5.17
N PRO A 74 8.87 -2.97 -4.25
CA PRO A 74 9.49 -2.58 -3.00
C PRO A 74 9.80 -3.82 -2.15
N ILE A 75 10.95 -3.80 -1.49
CA ILE A 75 11.45 -4.88 -0.65
C ILE A 75 11.81 -4.30 0.71
N PHE A 76 11.40 -4.99 1.76
CA PHE A 76 11.67 -4.62 3.15
C PHE A 76 12.32 -5.81 3.82
N ILE A 77 13.45 -5.60 4.48
CA ILE A 77 14.17 -6.63 5.21
C ILE A 77 14.01 -6.37 6.70
N TYR A 78 13.55 -7.39 7.42
CA TYR A 78 13.34 -7.33 8.86
C TYR A 78 14.27 -8.32 9.57
N ARG A 79 14.76 -7.92 10.73
CA ARG A 79 15.55 -8.74 11.64
C ARG A 79 14.73 -9.06 12.88
N VAL A 80 14.65 -10.34 13.22
CA VAL A 80 14.03 -10.82 14.46
C VAL A 80 15.16 -11.14 15.43
N GLN A 81 15.23 -10.40 16.54
CA GLN A 81 16.32 -10.57 17.51
C GLN A 81 16.11 -11.74 18.46
N SER A 82 14.87 -11.97 18.88
CA SER A 82 14.50 -13.03 19.81
C SER A 82 13.01 -13.34 19.66
N GLY A 83 12.56 -14.51 20.11
CA GLY A 83 11.16 -14.88 20.07
C GLY A 83 10.95 -16.33 20.43
N LYS A 84 9.68 -16.76 20.37
CA LYS A 84 9.29 -18.15 20.56
C LYS A 84 8.89 -18.74 19.21
N LEU A 85 9.46 -19.90 18.91
CA LEU A 85 9.11 -20.68 17.73
C LEU A 85 7.81 -21.45 18.00
N LEU A 86 6.81 -21.29 17.14
CA LEU A 86 5.51 -21.95 17.26
C LEU A 86 5.33 -23.07 16.22
N LYS A 87 5.87 -22.86 15.02
CA LYS A 87 5.87 -23.84 13.92
C LYS A 87 7.19 -23.76 13.19
N THR A 88 7.75 -24.91 12.84
CA THR A 88 8.89 -25.06 11.94
C THR A 88 8.73 -26.37 11.18
N THR A 89 9.31 -26.45 9.98
CA THR A 89 9.50 -27.73 9.31
C THR A 89 10.47 -28.58 10.14
N ARG A 90 10.26 -29.91 10.19
CA ARG A 90 10.99 -30.84 11.07
C ARG A 90 12.51 -30.71 11.04
N ASP A 91 13.08 -30.26 9.93
CA ASP A 91 14.53 -30.22 9.71
C ASP A 91 15.16 -28.81 9.86
N SER A 92 14.39 -27.79 10.22
CA SER A 92 14.89 -26.41 10.35
C SER A 92 15.01 -25.95 11.80
N ILE A 93 16.25 -25.96 12.31
CA ILE A 93 16.63 -25.27 13.55
C ILE A 93 16.70 -23.77 13.25
N VAL A 94 15.94 -22.98 14.00
CA VAL A 94 15.91 -21.51 13.89
C VAL A 94 16.86 -20.93 14.92
N ILE A 95 17.92 -20.28 14.44
CA ILE A 95 18.89 -19.59 15.28
C ILE A 95 18.60 -18.10 15.22
N PHE A 96 18.39 -17.47 16.37
CA PHE A 96 18.25 -16.02 16.49
C PHE A 96 19.63 -15.35 16.62
N PRO A 97 19.85 -14.16 16.06
CA PRO A 97 18.92 -13.38 15.25
C PRO A 97 18.85 -13.88 13.80
N PHE A 98 17.66 -13.85 13.19
CA PHE A 98 17.49 -14.17 11.77
C PHE A 98 16.80 -13.03 11.02
N GLN A 99 16.90 -13.07 9.69
CA GLN A 99 16.35 -12.06 8.80
C GLN A 99 15.30 -12.67 7.85
N PHE A 100 14.28 -11.88 7.51
CA PHE A 100 13.27 -12.25 6.53
C PHE A 100 12.90 -11.08 5.63
N LEU A 101 12.41 -11.42 4.44
CA LEU A 101 12.04 -10.47 3.40
C LEU A 101 10.51 -10.26 3.36
N ALA A 102 10.07 -9.02 3.19
CA ALA A 102 8.66 -8.71 2.92
C ALA A 102 8.54 -7.81 1.68
N ASN A 103 7.47 -8.00 0.92
CA ASN A 103 7.18 -7.19 -0.27
C ASN A 103 6.29 -5.97 0.04
N LYS A 104 5.97 -5.76 1.32
CA LYS A 104 5.16 -4.65 1.83
C LYS A 104 5.72 -4.22 3.17
N GLU A 105 5.57 -2.95 3.51
CA GLU A 105 5.94 -2.43 4.82
C GLU A 105 5.06 -3.08 5.89
N LEU A 106 5.68 -3.77 6.83
CA LEU A 106 5.04 -4.37 7.99
C LEU A 106 5.24 -3.43 9.19
N ARG A 107 4.13 -2.91 9.70
CA ARG A 107 4.12 -2.03 10.88
C ARG A 107 3.88 -2.87 12.13
N PHE A 108 4.96 -3.13 12.87
CA PHE A 108 4.89 -3.79 14.17
C PHE A 108 4.74 -2.75 15.27
N ARG A 109 3.87 -3.00 16.26
CA ARG A 109 3.79 -2.18 17.47
C ARG A 109 4.89 -2.63 18.44
N LYS A 110 5.63 -1.68 19.00
CA LYS A 110 6.77 -1.95 19.89
C LYS A 110 6.39 -2.72 21.16
N ASP A 111 5.16 -2.52 21.64
CA ASP A 111 4.72 -3.04 22.94
C ASP A 111 3.89 -4.33 22.84
N SER A 112 3.67 -4.84 21.63
CA SER A 112 2.85 -6.05 21.41
C SER A 112 3.65 -7.17 20.79
N THR A 113 3.41 -8.40 21.24
CA THR A 113 3.93 -9.59 20.57
C THR A 113 3.21 -9.78 19.24
N ALA A 114 3.98 -9.82 18.14
CA ALA A 114 3.47 -10.09 16.81
C ALA A 114 3.69 -11.56 16.42
N TYR A 115 2.75 -12.11 15.65
CA TYR A 115 2.90 -13.42 15.01
C TYR A 115 3.47 -13.22 13.61
N ILE A 116 4.63 -13.83 13.37
CA ILE A 116 5.38 -13.73 12.13
C ILE A 116 5.15 -15.01 11.34
N TYR A 117 4.43 -14.89 10.24
CA TYR A 117 4.07 -15.98 9.34
C TYR A 117 5.01 -16.00 8.15
N LEU A 118 5.85 -17.03 8.08
CA LEU A 118 6.96 -17.09 7.15
C LEU A 118 6.86 -18.30 6.23
N LYS A 119 7.19 -18.08 4.97
CA LYS A 119 7.34 -19.09 3.92
C LYS A 119 8.78 -19.12 3.47
N LYS A 120 9.27 -20.25 2.96
CA LYS A 120 10.58 -20.34 2.32
C LYS A 120 10.69 -19.30 1.21
N LEU A 121 11.81 -18.59 1.17
CA LEU A 121 12.08 -17.58 0.16
C LEU A 121 12.17 -18.27 -1.21
N ASN A 122 11.38 -17.78 -2.17
CA ASN A 122 11.44 -18.19 -3.55
C ASN A 122 11.77 -16.96 -4.42
N GLY A 123 12.96 -16.95 -5.01
CA GLY A 123 13.49 -15.80 -5.76
C GLY A 123 14.58 -15.03 -5.00
N TYR A 124 14.87 -13.81 -5.45
CA TYR A 124 15.84 -12.88 -4.85
C TYR A 124 17.24 -13.48 -4.60
N ARG A 125 17.73 -14.34 -5.50
CA ARG A 125 18.96 -15.15 -5.29
C ARG A 125 20.17 -14.33 -4.84
N PHE A 126 20.37 -13.14 -5.41
CA PHE A 126 21.50 -12.26 -5.07
C PHE A 126 21.38 -11.72 -3.64
N ILE A 127 20.28 -11.04 -3.32
CA ILE A 127 20.02 -10.47 -1.99
C ILE A 127 19.96 -11.56 -0.93
N ALA A 128 19.37 -12.71 -1.26
CA ALA A 128 19.27 -13.85 -0.35
C ALA A 128 20.65 -14.41 0.05
N LYS A 129 21.58 -14.46 -0.90
CA LYS A 129 22.95 -14.93 -0.65
C LYS A 129 23.76 -13.91 0.16
N GLU A 130 23.62 -12.62 -0.18
CA GLU A 130 24.36 -11.53 0.47
C GLU A 130 23.90 -11.30 1.93
N MET A 131 22.59 -11.25 2.16
CA MET A 131 21.99 -10.98 3.47
C MET A 131 21.66 -12.25 4.28
N GLY A 132 21.87 -13.44 3.71
CA GLY A 132 21.56 -14.71 4.37
C GLY A 132 20.06 -14.97 4.55
N LEU A 133 19.21 -14.47 3.64
CA LEU A 133 17.76 -14.59 3.73
C LEU A 133 17.29 -15.98 3.32
N LYS A 134 16.56 -16.65 4.22
CA LYS A 134 15.97 -17.98 3.98
C LYS A 134 14.45 -17.93 3.85
N TYR A 135 13.82 -16.92 4.42
CA TYR A 135 12.37 -16.82 4.57
C TYR A 135 11.82 -15.50 4.04
N GLN A 136 10.58 -15.56 3.58
CA GLN A 136 9.77 -14.42 3.16
C GLN A 136 8.47 -14.36 3.95
N TRP A 137 7.94 -13.15 4.12
CA TRP A 137 6.63 -12.90 4.69
C TRP A 137 5.52 -13.52 3.83
N LEU A 138 4.55 -14.16 4.48
CA LEU A 138 3.37 -14.68 3.80
C LEU A 138 2.50 -13.54 3.27
N LYS A 139 2.35 -13.44 1.94
CA LYS A 139 1.76 -12.26 1.26
C LYS A 139 0.42 -11.77 1.86
N ALA A 140 -0.48 -12.69 2.19
CA ALA A 140 -1.81 -12.41 2.71
C ALA A 140 -1.91 -12.48 4.25
N ALA A 141 -0.79 -12.67 4.96
CA ALA A 141 -0.81 -12.70 6.41
C ALA A 141 -1.07 -11.31 7.02
N PRO A 142 -1.89 -11.23 8.08
CA PRO A 142 -2.10 -10.02 8.85
C PRO A 142 -0.87 -9.72 9.73
N VAL A 143 -0.57 -8.44 9.92
CA VAL A 143 0.51 -7.97 10.80
C VAL A 143 0.03 -7.88 12.25
N TYR A 144 -1.27 -7.64 12.44
CA TYR A 144 -1.92 -7.56 13.74
C TYR A 144 -2.73 -8.82 13.99
N SER A 145 -2.81 -9.25 15.25
CA SER A 145 -3.85 -10.18 15.67
C SER A 145 -5.19 -9.53 15.37
N VAL A 146 -5.92 -10.06 14.39
CA VAL A 146 -7.32 -9.72 14.18
C VAL A 146 -8.01 -10.05 15.50
N LYS A 147 -8.49 -9.03 16.22
CA LYS A 147 -9.30 -9.25 17.42
C LYS A 147 -10.46 -10.15 16.99
N LYS A 148 -10.68 -11.26 17.69
CA LYS A 148 -11.96 -11.97 17.57
C LYS A 148 -13.01 -10.95 17.99
N GLU A 149 -13.91 -10.58 17.07
CA GLU A 149 -15.18 -10.00 17.47
C GLU A 149 -15.87 -11.09 18.32
N ASN A 150 -16.09 -10.77 19.59
CA ASN A 150 -16.89 -11.58 20.51
C ASN A 150 -18.36 -11.32 20.22
#